data_AF-A0A925RCX4-F1
#
_entry.id   AF-A0A925RCX4-F1
#
_cell.length_a   1.000
_cell.length_b   1.000
_cell.length_c   1.000
_cell.angle_alpha   90.00
_cell.angle_beta   90.00
_cell.angle_gamma   90.00
#
_symmetry.space_group_name_H-M   'P 1'
#
loop_
_entity.id
_entity.type
_entity.pdbx_description
1 polymer ?
#
loop_
_entity_poly.entity_id
_entity_poly.type
_entity_poly.pdbx_seq_one_letter_code
_entity_poly.pdbx_strand_id
1 'polypeptide(L)'
;MTFSVSQIAVLLSLACIGVPTPADAAEPVSFNNDVVPVLTRFGCNAGGCHGKLAGQNGFRLSLRGYAPELDHATITREALGRRINAASPGESLLVRKAANLIPHGGGQRLEPGGKAAQILTAWIAAGALGPR
;
A
#
# COMPACT_ATOMS: atom_id res chain seq x y z
N MET A 1 19.20 38.29 -63.15
CA MET A 1 20.38 38.09 -62.28
C MET A 1 20.31 39.26 -61.28
N THR A 2 19.81 39.10 -60.07
CA THR A 2 20.46 38.46 -58.90
C THR A 2 19.41 38.20 -57.80
N PHE A 3 19.39 37.01 -57.20
CA PHE A 3 18.58 36.74 -55.99
C PHE A 3 19.44 36.99 -54.74
N SER A 4 18.92 37.81 -53.82
CA SER A 4 19.49 38.04 -52.49
C SER A 4 19.13 36.85 -51.58
N VAL A 5 20.15 36.17 -51.05
CA VAL A 5 19.96 35.03 -50.13
C VAL A 5 20.18 35.55 -48.71
N SER A 6 19.08 35.83 -48.01
CA SER A 6 19.10 36.19 -46.59
C SER A 6 19.24 34.90 -45.77
N GLN A 7 20.40 34.69 -45.14
CA GLN A 7 20.64 33.55 -44.25
C GLN A 7 19.87 33.76 -42.94
N ILE A 8 18.81 32.98 -42.75
CA ILE A 8 18.14 32.83 -41.45
C ILE A 8 19.02 31.87 -40.63
N ALA A 9 19.77 32.42 -39.68
CA ALA A 9 20.44 31.66 -38.64
C ALA A 9 19.39 31.16 -37.64
N VAL A 10 18.99 29.89 -37.75
CA VAL A 10 18.19 29.21 -36.72
C VAL A 10 19.16 28.72 -35.65
N LEU A 11 19.26 29.49 -34.55
CA LEU A 11 19.92 29.05 -33.33
C LEU A 11 19.06 27.95 -32.69
N LEU A 12 19.43 26.70 -32.92
CA LEU A 12 18.86 25.54 -32.25
C LEU A 12 19.40 25.50 -30.80
N SER A 13 18.79 26.27 -29.91
CA SER A 13 19.02 26.12 -28.47
C SER A 13 18.41 24.81 -28.01
N LEU A 14 19.25 23.78 -27.94
CA LEU A 14 18.94 22.48 -27.35
C LEU A 14 18.69 22.71 -25.85
N ALA A 15 17.43 22.95 -25.48
CA ALA A 15 17.02 22.91 -24.08
C ALA A 15 17.19 21.48 -23.59
N CYS A 16 18.20 21.25 -22.75
CA CYS A 16 18.32 20.03 -21.98
C CYS A 16 17.07 19.91 -21.11
N ILE A 17 16.12 19.07 -21.53
CA ILE A 17 14.99 18.66 -20.69
C ILE A 17 15.62 17.91 -19.52
N GLY A 18 15.72 18.56 -18.37
CA GLY A 18 16.14 17.93 -17.14
C GLY A 18 15.17 16.79 -16.82
N VAL A 19 15.61 15.56 -17.01
CA VAL A 19 14.89 14.38 -16.52
C VAL A 19 14.97 14.45 -14.99
N PRO A 20 13.85 14.62 -14.27
CA PRO A 20 13.89 14.62 -12.82
C PRO A 20 14.40 13.26 -12.34
N THR A 21 15.53 13.24 -11.66
CA THR A 21 16.06 12.06 -10.97
C THR A 21 15.20 11.75 -9.75
N PRO A 22 14.82 10.47 -9.50
CA PRO A 22 13.90 10.07 -8.43
C PRO A 22 14.55 10.09 -7.03
N ALA A 23 15.39 11.09 -6.75
CA ALA A 23 16.12 11.20 -5.48
C ALA A 23 15.27 11.75 -4.32
N ASP A 24 14.04 12.20 -4.58
CA ASP A 24 13.15 12.85 -3.60
C ASP A 24 11.83 12.08 -3.37
N ALA A 25 11.65 10.92 -4.01
CA ALA A 25 10.46 10.10 -3.75
C ALA A 25 10.57 9.45 -2.36
N ALA A 26 9.65 9.79 -1.46
CA ALA A 26 9.54 9.14 -0.15
C ALA A 26 9.52 7.61 -0.31
N GLU A 27 10.25 6.90 0.55
CA GLU A 27 10.33 5.44 0.49
C GLU A 27 8.92 4.83 0.58
N PRO A 28 8.57 3.87 -0.30
CA PRO A 28 7.26 3.25 -0.26
C PRO A 28 7.06 2.50 1.06
N VAL A 29 5.82 2.53 1.56
CA VAL A 29 5.42 1.85 2.80
C VAL A 29 5.84 0.37 2.77
N SER A 30 6.61 -0.05 3.77
CA SER A 30 7.12 -1.40 3.92
C SER A 30 6.11 -2.31 4.59
N PHE A 31 5.91 -3.51 4.05
CA PHE A 31 5.05 -4.49 4.70
C PHE A 31 5.60 -4.89 6.08
N ASN A 32 6.91 -5.12 6.17
CA ASN A 32 7.56 -5.59 7.40
C ASN A 32 7.68 -4.49 8.45
N ASN A 33 8.03 -3.27 8.03
CA ASN A 33 8.38 -2.19 8.96
C ASN A 33 7.20 -1.24 9.27
N ASP A 34 6.15 -1.22 8.45
CA ASP A 34 5.01 -0.34 8.66
C ASP A 34 3.70 -1.11 8.85
N VAL A 35 3.39 -2.06 7.96
CA VAL A 35 2.10 -2.78 7.97
C VAL A 35 2.03 -3.78 9.12
N VAL A 36 3.01 -4.69 9.25
CA VAL A 36 3.03 -5.69 10.33
C VAL A 36 3.00 -5.03 11.71
N PRO A 37 3.75 -3.95 11.99
CA PRO A 37 3.66 -3.22 13.25
C PRO A 37 2.29 -2.61 13.51
N VAL A 38 1.60 -2.08 12.49
CA VAL A 38 0.20 -1.64 12.62
C VAL A 38 -0.70 -2.82 13.01
N LEU A 39 -0.62 -3.95 12.29
CA LEU A 39 -1.44 -5.13 12.60
C LEU A 39 -1.19 -5.65 14.02
N THR A 40 0.07 -5.63 14.47
CA THR A 40 0.46 -6.06 15.82
C THR A 40 -0.02 -5.10 16.89
N ARG A 41 0.24 -3.79 16.74
CA ARG A 41 -0.14 -2.77 17.72
C ARG A 41 -1.64 -2.75 17.99
N PHE A 42 -2.45 -2.97 16.95
CA PHE A 42 -3.91 -2.95 17.04
C PHE A 42 -4.53 -4.35 17.21
N GLY A 43 -3.70 -5.38 17.45
CA GLY A 43 -4.13 -6.71 17.84
C GLY A 43 -4.78 -7.56 16.73
N CYS A 44 -4.64 -7.17 15.46
CA CYS A 44 -5.20 -7.91 14.34
C CYS A 44 -4.60 -9.33 14.26
N ASN A 45 -3.29 -9.45 14.41
CA ASN A 45 -2.54 -10.71 14.38
C ASN A 45 -2.29 -11.31 15.78
N ALA A 46 -3.16 -10.99 16.76
CA ALA A 46 -3.13 -11.60 18.08
C ALA A 46 -3.91 -12.94 18.10
N GLY A 47 -3.52 -13.84 19.01
CA GLY A 47 -4.13 -15.17 19.15
C GLY A 47 -5.63 -15.19 19.49
N GLY A 48 -6.20 -14.06 19.92
CA GLY A 48 -7.65 -13.96 20.14
C GLY A 48 -8.46 -14.01 18.84
N CYS A 49 -7.91 -13.50 17.73
CA CYS A 49 -8.62 -13.35 16.46
C CYS A 49 -7.87 -13.95 15.28
N HIS A 50 -7.23 -13.14 14.43
CA HIS A 50 -6.62 -13.64 13.19
C HIS A 50 -5.27 -14.29 13.44
N GLY A 51 -4.59 -13.97 14.56
CA GLY A 51 -3.28 -14.54 14.93
C GLY A 51 -3.28 -15.97 15.45
N LYS A 52 -4.36 -16.73 15.28
CA LYS A 52 -4.47 -18.14 15.67
C LYS A 52 -4.53 -19.04 14.44
N LEU A 53 -4.18 -20.32 14.59
CA LEU A 53 -4.08 -21.27 13.47
C LEU A 53 -5.32 -21.29 12.57
N ALA A 54 -6.52 -21.31 13.17
CA ALA A 54 -7.79 -21.31 12.44
C ALA A 54 -8.21 -19.93 11.90
N GLY A 55 -7.61 -18.85 12.41
CA GLY A 55 -8.05 -17.48 12.14
C GLY A 55 -9.52 -17.22 12.53
N GLN A 56 -10.17 -16.28 11.84
CA GLN A 56 -11.61 -16.05 11.91
C GLN A 56 -12.19 -15.82 10.52
N ASN A 57 -13.33 -16.43 10.22
CA ASN A 57 -14.07 -16.26 8.95
C ASN A 57 -13.19 -16.47 7.70
N GLY A 58 -12.31 -17.47 7.74
CA GLY A 58 -11.38 -17.78 6.65
C GLY A 58 -10.26 -16.75 6.46
N PHE A 59 -9.96 -15.93 7.48
CA PHE A 59 -8.82 -15.02 7.49
C PHE A 59 -7.92 -15.29 8.69
N ARG A 60 -6.68 -15.67 8.42
CA ARG A 60 -5.63 -15.96 9.41
C ARG A 60 -4.39 -15.14 9.14
N LEU A 61 -3.69 -14.78 10.20
CA LEU A 61 -2.38 -14.16 10.20
C LEU A 61 -1.51 -14.97 11.17
N SER A 62 -0.21 -14.97 10.93
CA SER A 62 0.79 -15.51 11.82
C SER A 62 0.77 -14.72 13.14
N LEU A 63 1.02 -15.41 14.24
CA LEU A 63 0.99 -14.78 15.56
C LEU A 63 2.06 -13.67 15.62
N ARG A 64 1.62 -12.41 15.84
CA ARG A 64 2.50 -11.24 15.93
C ARG A 64 3.44 -11.04 14.73
N GLY A 65 3.06 -11.51 13.54
CA GLY A 65 3.85 -11.31 12.32
C GLY A 65 5.05 -12.27 12.18
N TYR A 66 5.02 -13.42 12.85
CA TYR A 66 6.05 -14.45 12.78
C TYR A 66 6.42 -14.93 11.36
N ALA A 67 5.46 -14.93 10.42
CA ALA A 67 5.65 -15.37 9.05
C ALA A 67 5.10 -14.30 8.07
N PRO A 68 5.85 -13.22 7.82
CA PRO A 68 5.38 -12.07 7.04
C PRO A 68 5.05 -12.43 5.58
N GLU A 69 5.74 -13.40 4.98
CA GLU A 69 5.45 -13.88 3.61
C GLU A 69 4.08 -14.56 3.53
N LEU A 70 3.74 -15.34 4.57
CA LEU A 70 2.43 -15.98 4.69
C LEU A 70 1.35 -14.93 4.94
N ASP A 71 1.59 -13.98 5.84
CA ASP A 71 0.63 -12.91 6.16
C ASP A 71 0.31 -12.06 4.94
N HIS A 72 1.36 -11.68 4.21
CA HIS A 72 1.23 -10.97 2.96
C HIS A 72 0.41 -11.79 1.95
N ALA A 73 0.69 -13.08 1.80
CA ALA A 73 -0.08 -13.96 0.92
C ALA A 73 -1.57 -14.03 1.30
N THR A 74 -1.85 -14.21 2.59
CA THR A 74 -3.22 -14.34 3.09
C THR A 74 -3.99 -13.04 2.96
N ILE A 75 -3.33 -11.89 3.12
CA ILE A 75 -3.93 -10.57 2.90
C ILE A 75 -4.19 -10.34 1.41
N THR A 76 -3.21 -10.57 0.55
CA THR A 76 -3.23 -10.09 -0.85
C THR A 76 -3.81 -11.09 -1.86
N ARG A 77 -3.71 -12.40 -1.60
CA ARG A 77 -4.01 -13.45 -2.59
C ARG A 77 -5.16 -14.37 -2.21
N GLU A 78 -5.27 -14.75 -0.94
CA GLU A 78 -6.34 -15.65 -0.49
C GLU A 78 -7.74 -15.03 -0.67
N ALA A 79 -8.77 -15.86 -0.67
CA ALA A 79 -10.16 -15.46 -0.91
C ALA A 79 -10.34 -14.65 -2.21
N LEU A 80 -9.59 -14.99 -3.26
CA LEU A 80 -9.60 -14.35 -4.57
C LEU A 80 -9.24 -12.85 -4.50
N GLY A 81 -8.34 -12.48 -3.58
CA GLY A 81 -7.84 -11.10 -3.46
C GLY A 81 -8.85 -10.07 -2.94
N ARG A 82 -10.08 -10.47 -2.57
CA ARG A 82 -11.17 -9.55 -2.17
C ARG A 82 -10.86 -8.62 -0.99
N ARG A 83 -9.77 -8.89 -0.25
CA ARG A 83 -9.36 -8.06 0.89
C ARG A 83 -8.68 -6.76 0.46
N ILE A 84 -8.15 -6.72 -0.76
CA ILE A 84 -7.42 -5.61 -1.34
C ILE A 84 -8.20 -5.06 -2.53
N ASN A 85 -8.45 -3.75 -2.53
CA ASN A 85 -8.96 -3.02 -3.67
C ASN A 85 -7.87 -2.05 -4.15
N ALA A 86 -7.11 -2.44 -5.17
CA ALA A 86 -6.04 -1.62 -5.70
C ALA A 86 -6.54 -0.34 -6.39
N ALA A 87 -7.74 -0.38 -6.98
CA ALA A 87 -8.34 0.76 -7.67
C ALA A 87 -8.87 1.82 -6.69
N SER A 88 -9.30 1.39 -5.49
CA SER A 88 -9.72 2.26 -4.41
C SER A 88 -9.18 1.72 -3.07
N PRO A 89 -7.94 2.04 -2.69
CA PRO A 89 -7.26 1.48 -1.53
C PRO A 89 -8.03 1.60 -0.21
N GLY A 90 -8.69 2.75 0.02
CA GLY A 90 -9.50 2.99 1.21
C GLY A 90 -10.76 2.12 1.28
N GLU A 91 -11.23 1.61 0.13
CA GLU A 91 -12.38 0.70 0.04
C GLU A 91 -12.01 -0.78 0.28
N SER A 92 -10.73 -1.08 0.50
CA SER A 92 -10.26 -2.43 0.82
C SER A 92 -10.93 -2.97 2.07
N LEU A 93 -11.40 -4.23 2.05
CA LEU A 93 -12.00 -4.86 3.23
C LEU A 93 -11.04 -4.86 4.42
N LEU A 94 -9.73 -4.99 4.18
CA LEU A 94 -8.71 -4.90 5.22
C LEU A 94 -8.84 -3.59 6.03
N VAL A 95 -8.95 -2.45 5.33
CA VAL A 95 -9.06 -1.12 5.93
C VAL A 95 -10.45 -0.91 6.53
N ARG A 96 -11.51 -1.15 5.76
CA ARG A 96 -12.89 -0.87 6.18
C ARG A 96 -13.34 -1.71 7.38
N LYS A 97 -12.95 -3.00 7.42
CA LYS A 97 -13.22 -3.85 8.59
C LYS A 97 -12.40 -3.38 9.78
N ALA A 98 -11.11 -3.08 9.62
CA ALA A 98 -10.27 -2.65 10.74
C ALA A 98 -10.74 -1.32 11.35
N ALA A 99 -11.19 -0.38 10.52
CA ALA A 99 -11.77 0.90 10.95
C ALA A 99 -13.25 0.79 11.37
N ASN A 100 -13.86 -0.40 11.26
CA ASN A 100 -15.28 -0.66 11.52
C ASN A 100 -16.24 0.26 10.73
N LEU A 101 -15.84 0.68 9.53
CA LEU A 101 -16.72 1.32 8.53
C LEU A 101 -17.73 0.31 7.95
N ILE A 102 -17.42 -0.97 8.09
CA ILE A 102 -18.34 -2.09 7.94
C ILE A 102 -18.13 -3.06 9.11
N PRO A 103 -19.14 -3.88 9.50
CA PRO A 103 -19.05 -4.69 10.72
C PRO A 103 -17.83 -5.63 10.74
N HIS A 104 -16.89 -5.43 11.67
CA HIS A 104 -15.75 -6.33 11.86
C HIS A 104 -16.13 -7.62 12.62
N GLY A 105 -17.06 -7.51 13.57
CA GLY A 105 -17.34 -8.54 14.59
C GLY A 105 -16.47 -8.42 15.84
N GLY A 106 -15.25 -7.88 15.70
CA GLY A 106 -14.34 -7.55 16.80
C GLY A 106 -14.38 -6.08 17.23
N GLY A 107 -15.31 -5.28 16.73
CA GLY A 107 -15.37 -3.83 16.95
C GLY A 107 -14.31 -3.04 16.16
N GLN A 108 -14.21 -1.74 16.45
CA GLN A 108 -13.22 -0.84 15.87
C GLN A 108 -11.81 -1.15 16.37
N ARG A 109 -10.86 -1.27 15.45
CA ARG A 109 -9.43 -1.48 15.74
C ARG A 109 -8.58 -0.28 15.35
N LEU A 110 -8.91 0.36 14.23
CA LEU A 110 -8.25 1.56 13.75
C LEU A 110 -9.22 2.73 13.79
N GLU A 111 -8.72 3.92 14.09
CA GLU A 111 -9.49 5.15 13.91
C GLU A 111 -9.73 5.39 12.41
N PRO A 112 -10.98 5.60 11.96
CA PRO A 112 -11.28 5.99 10.59
C PRO A 112 -10.49 7.23 10.16
N GLY A 113 -9.74 7.13 9.06
CA GLY A 113 -8.89 8.22 8.59
C GLY A 113 -7.65 8.50 9.46
N GLY A 114 -7.45 7.77 10.57
CA GLY A 114 -6.27 7.91 11.42
C GLY A 114 -4.99 7.37 10.76
N LYS A 115 -3.84 7.73 11.33
CA LYS A 115 -2.51 7.40 10.79
C LYS A 115 -2.33 5.92 10.45
N ALA A 116 -2.80 5.02 11.29
CA ALA A 116 -2.67 3.58 11.07
C ALA A 116 -3.50 3.08 9.86
N ALA A 117 -4.73 3.61 9.69
CA ALA A 117 -5.54 3.31 8.51
C ALA A 117 -4.90 3.90 7.24
N GLN A 118 -4.30 5.10 7.33
CA GLN A 118 -3.56 5.72 6.24
C GLN A 118 -2.33 4.90 5.82
N ILE A 119 -1.58 4.32 6.77
CA ILE A 119 -0.45 3.43 6.47
C ILE A 119 -0.91 2.23 5.64
N LEU A 120 -1.97 1.54 6.07
CA LEU A 120 -2.52 0.41 5.31
C LEU A 120 -2.99 0.84 3.92
N THR A 121 -3.66 1.99 3.83
CA THR A 121 -4.17 2.53 2.57
C THR A 121 -3.04 2.91 1.61
N ALA A 122 -1.98 3.56 2.13
CA ALA A 122 -0.81 3.95 1.36
C ALA A 122 0.00 2.73 0.88
N TRP A 123 0.15 1.70 1.71
CA TRP A 123 0.76 0.43 1.30
C TRP A 123 0.00 -0.22 0.13
N ILE A 124 -1.33 -0.24 0.20
CA ILE A 124 -2.17 -0.76 -0.88
C ILE A 124 -2.06 0.11 -2.14
N ALA A 125 -2.06 1.43 -1.99
CA ALA A 125 -1.87 2.37 -3.09
C ALA A 125 -0.52 2.21 -3.79
N ALA A 126 0.53 1.84 -3.04
CA ALA A 126 1.85 1.52 -3.56
C ALA A 126 1.95 0.12 -4.22
N GLY A 127 0.81 -0.57 -4.42
CA GLY A 127 0.74 -1.88 -5.05
C GLY A 127 0.82 -3.06 -4.09
N ALA A 128 0.63 -2.82 -2.78
CA ALA A 128 0.70 -3.84 -1.74
C ALA A 128 2.01 -4.65 -1.82
N LEU A 129 3.14 -3.94 -1.79
CA LEU A 129 4.47 -4.55 -1.97
C LEU A 129 4.75 -5.59 -0.88
N GLY A 130 5.41 -6.67 -1.29
CA GLY A 130 5.76 -7.79 -0.41
C GLY A 130 6.78 -7.45 0.69
N PRO A 131 6.98 -8.40 1.63
CA PRO A 131 8.08 -8.37 2.58
C PRO A 131 9.42 -8.09 1.88
N ARG A 132 10.22 -7.20 2.45
CA ARG A 132 11.59 -6.86 2.05
C ARG A 132 12.45 -6.68 3.29
#